data_AF-A0A2V6WPG4-F1
#
_entry.id   AF-A0A2V6WPG4-F1
#
_cell.length_a   1.000
_cell.length_b   1.000
_cell.length_c   1.000
_cell.angle_alpha   90.00
_cell.angle_beta   90.00
_cell.angle_gamma   90.00
#
_symmetry.space_group_name_H-M   'P 1'
#
loop_
_entity.id
_entity.type
_entity.pdbx_description
1 polymer ?
#
loop_
_entity_poly.entity_id
_entity_poly.type
_entity_poly.pdbx_seq_one_letter_code
_entity_poly.pdbx_strand_id
1 'polypeptide(L)'
;IDEAAGMPILRPLIGMDKLEITGEARRLDTFEISIEPDADCCTLFVPKHPATRMSEHEVDAAESRLEIPRLVKEGCDGASVETFAFPGAAGIADRQPIDL
;
A
#
# COMPACT_ATOMS: atom_id res chain seq x y z
N ILE A 1 -7.01 8.07 -9.49
CA ILE A 1 -6.65 6.87 -8.69
C ILE A 1 -7.77 5.84 -8.76
N ASP A 2 -8.98 6.13 -8.26
CA ASP A 2 -10.09 5.13 -8.30
C ASP A 2 -10.43 4.69 -9.73
N GLU A 3 -10.47 5.64 -10.67
CA GLU A 3 -10.63 5.36 -12.09
C GLU A 3 -9.51 4.46 -12.65
N ALA A 4 -8.25 4.76 -12.32
CA ALA A 4 -7.10 3.99 -12.78
C ALA A 4 -7.04 2.57 -12.17
N ALA A 5 -7.57 2.38 -10.97
CA ALA A 5 -7.54 1.08 -10.27
C ALA A 5 -8.54 0.07 -10.84
N GLY A 6 -9.65 0.51 -11.43
CA GLY A 6 -10.72 -0.37 -11.94
C GLY A 6 -11.47 -1.15 -10.85
N MET A 7 -11.17 -0.92 -9.57
CA MET A 7 -11.79 -1.57 -8.42
C MET A 7 -11.90 -0.61 -7.22
N PRO A 8 -12.80 -0.86 -6.26
CA PRO A 8 -12.95 0.01 -5.09
C PRO A 8 -11.67 0.08 -4.24
N ILE A 9 -11.19 1.30 -3.96
CA ILE A 9 -10.08 1.55 -3.03
C ILE A 9 -10.65 1.89 -1.65
N LEU A 10 -10.45 0.98 -0.69
CA LEU A 10 -10.86 1.20 0.70
C LEU A 10 -9.85 2.10 1.41
N ARG A 11 -10.34 3.19 2.01
CA ARG A 11 -9.54 4.17 2.76
C ARG A 11 -9.97 4.19 4.25
N PRO A 12 -9.72 3.12 5.02
CA PRO A 12 -10.25 2.98 6.38
C PRO A 12 -9.83 4.10 7.33
N LEU A 13 -8.69 4.75 7.05
CA LEU A 13 -8.13 5.81 7.89
C LEU A 13 -8.48 7.24 7.43
N ILE A 14 -9.32 7.42 6.40
CA ILE A 14 -9.56 8.74 5.75
C ILE A 14 -10.11 9.82 6.69
N GLY A 15 -10.81 9.41 7.75
CA GLY A 15 -11.41 10.30 8.74
C GLY A 15 -10.64 10.39 10.06
N MET A 16 -9.49 9.73 10.18
CA MET A 16 -8.71 9.67 11.42
C MET A 16 -7.54 10.65 11.38
N ASP A 17 -7.26 11.28 12.51
CA ASP A 17 -6.01 12.03 12.70
C ASP A 17 -4.84 11.11 13.08
N LYS A 18 -3.64 11.69 13.17
CA LYS A 18 -2.42 10.94 13.48
C LYS A 18 -2.42 10.33 14.89
N LEU A 19 -3.00 11.01 15.87
CA LEU A 19 -3.07 10.51 17.25
C LEU A 19 -4.01 9.32 17.33
N GLU A 20 -5.13 9.35 16.62
CA GLU A 20 -6.08 8.23 16.53
C GLU A 20 -5.43 7.01 15.86
N ILE A 21 -4.76 7.20 14.71
CA ILE A 21 -4.07 6.11 13.99
C ILE A 21 -2.99 5.48 14.87
N THR A 22 -2.18 6.30 15.54
CA THR A 22 -1.11 5.77 16.42
C THR A 22 -1.67 5.11 17.68
N GLY A 23 -2.80 5.59 18.20
CA GLY A 23 -3.55 4.93 19.27
C GLY A 23 -4.00 3.52 18.88
N GLU A 24 -4.59 3.37 17.69
CA GLU A 24 -4.96 2.06 17.14
C GLU A 24 -3.75 1.16 16.90
N ALA A 25 -2.65 1.70 16.38
CA ALA A 25 -1.42 0.93 16.16
C ALA A 25 -0.85 0.36 17.48
N ARG A 26 -0.90 1.14 18.57
CA ARG A 26 -0.52 0.68 19.92
C ARG A 26 -1.49 -0.37 20.46
N ARG A 27 -2.80 -0.16 20.27
CA ARG A 27 -3.84 -1.12 20.68
C ARG A 27 -3.69 -2.49 19.98
N LEU A 28 -3.15 -2.48 18.76
CA LEU A 28 -2.87 -3.68 17.94
C LEU A 28 -1.43 -4.20 18.10
N ASP A 29 -0.61 -3.61 18.98
CA ASP A 29 0.79 -3.97 19.19
C ASP A 29 1.67 -3.88 17.92
N THR A 30 1.32 -3.01 16.97
CA THR A 30 2.06 -2.81 15.70
C THR A 30 2.94 -1.55 15.70
N PHE A 31 2.75 -0.67 16.68
CA PHE A 31 3.39 0.64 16.69
C PHE A 31 4.92 0.54 16.70
N GLU A 32 5.51 -0.27 17.58
CA GLU A 32 6.97 -0.36 17.73
C GLU A 32 7.66 -0.86 16.45
N ILE A 33 7.09 -1.86 15.78
CA ILE A 33 7.59 -2.38 14.50
C ILE A 33 7.47 -1.31 13.41
N SER A 34 6.35 -0.58 13.39
CA SER A 34 6.07 0.41 12.33
C SER A 34 6.96 1.66 12.40
N ILE A 35 7.68 1.90 13.50
CA ILE A 35 8.57 3.06 13.67
C ILE A 35 10.06 2.69 13.59
N GLU A 36 10.40 1.45 13.25
CA GLU A 36 11.79 1.03 13.05
C GLU A 36 12.45 1.90 11.96
N PRO A 37 13.72 2.33 12.13
CA PRO A 37 14.40 3.12 11.11
C PRO A 37 14.54 2.33 9.80
N ASP A 38 13.88 2.79 8.73
CA ASP A 38 13.97 2.19 7.40
C ASP A 38 15.01 2.93 6.52
N ALA A 39 15.56 2.23 5.54
CA ALA A 39 16.43 2.80 4.52
C ALA A 39 15.57 3.67 3.56
N ASP A 40 15.49 4.96 3.88
CA ASP A 40 14.66 5.98 3.24
C ASP A 40 14.73 6.02 1.70
N CYS A 41 13.98 5.15 1.01
CA CYS A 41 13.64 5.35 -0.40
C CYS A 41 12.85 6.66 -0.57
N CYS A 42 12.12 7.06 0.49
CA CYS A 42 11.39 8.32 0.58
C CYS A 42 12.32 9.54 0.37
N THR A 43 13.49 9.61 1.00
CA THR A 43 14.38 10.77 0.79
C THR A 43 14.98 10.82 -0.62
N LEU A 44 15.15 9.65 -1.25
CA LEU A 44 15.72 9.55 -2.59
C LEU A 44 14.74 9.98 -3.69
N PHE A 45 13.46 9.64 -3.52
CA PHE A 45 12.44 9.84 -4.57
C PHE A 45 11.45 10.97 -4.28
N VAL A 46 11.44 11.56 -3.08
CA VAL A 46 10.58 12.71 -2.78
C VAL A 46 11.11 13.97 -3.48
N PRO A 47 10.33 14.57 -4.41
CA PRO A 47 10.73 15.83 -5.03
C PRO A 47 10.71 16.96 -4.00
N LYS A 48 11.58 17.97 -4.16
CA LYS A 48 11.64 19.14 -3.27
C LYS A 48 10.32 19.91 -3.17
N HIS A 49 9.51 19.89 -4.23
CA HIS A 49 8.25 20.60 -4.33
C HIS A 49 7.17 19.65 -4.89
N PRO A 50 6.54 18.82 -4.04
CA PRO A 50 5.49 17.92 -4.47
C PRO A 50 4.23 18.72 -4.87
N ALA A 51 3.63 18.36 -6.01
CA ALA A 51 2.37 18.95 -6.44
C ALA A 51 1.23 18.43 -5.55
N THR A 52 0.44 19.34 -4.97
CA THR A 52 -0.73 18.99 -4.14
C THR A 52 -2.01 18.81 -4.97
N ARG A 53 -1.99 19.20 -6.24
CA ARG A 53 -3.04 19.02 -7.22
C ARG A 53 -2.41 18.83 -8.60
N MET A 54 -2.84 17.81 -9.34
CA MET A 54 -2.47 17.56 -10.73
C MET A 54 -3.72 17.20 -11.54
N SER A 55 -3.72 17.56 -12.81
CA SER A 55 -4.71 17.15 -13.81
C SER A 55 -4.30 15.84 -14.48
N GLU A 56 -5.26 15.14 -15.08
CA GLU A 56 -5.01 13.90 -15.85
C GLU A 56 -3.99 14.11 -16.97
N HIS A 57 -4.10 15.21 -17.73
CA HIS A 57 -3.15 15.52 -18.80
C HIS A 57 -1.71 15.70 -18.29
N GLU A 58 -1.51 16.27 -17.10
CA GLU A 58 -0.17 16.39 -16.49
C GLU A 58 0.37 15.01 -16.09
N VAL A 59 -0.49 14.12 -15.61
CA VAL A 59 -0.13 12.74 -15.28
C VAL A 59 0.25 11.98 -16.55
N ASP A 60 -0.58 12.01 -17.60
CA ASP A 60 -0.32 11.34 -18.88
C ASP A 60 1.00 11.82 -19.52
N ALA A 61 1.27 13.13 -19.47
CA ALA A 61 2.51 13.69 -19.97
C ALA A 61 3.73 13.19 -19.18
N ALA A 62 3.61 13.07 -17.85
CA ALA A 62 4.67 12.53 -17.01
C ALA A 62 4.90 11.03 -17.29
N GLU A 63 3.83 10.25 -17.41
CA GLU A 63 3.87 8.81 -17.66
C GLU A 63 4.38 8.47 -19.06
N SER A 64 4.12 9.30 -20.08
CA SER A 64 4.59 9.10 -21.46
C SER A 64 6.11 8.98 -21.61
N ARG A 65 6.87 9.43 -20.60
CA ARG A 65 8.33 9.38 -20.54
C ARG A 65 8.86 8.06 -19.98
N LEU A 66 7.99 7.16 -19.56
CA LEU A 66 8.29 5.91 -18.88
C LEU A 66 7.63 4.74 -19.61
N GLU A 67 8.33 3.60 -19.68
CA GLU A 67 7.76 2.35 -20.19
C GLU A 67 6.97 1.64 -19.09
N ILE A 68 5.90 2.29 -18.60
CA ILE A 68 5.11 1.82 -17.45
C ILE A 68 4.69 0.35 -17.57
N PRO A 69 4.17 -0.15 -18.71
CA PRO A 69 3.77 -1.56 -18.82
C PRO A 69 4.93 -2.53 -18.59
N ARG A 70 6.13 -2.20 -19.09
CA ARG A 70 7.32 -3.04 -18.90
C ARG A 70 7.76 -3.03 -17.43
N LEU A 71 7.83 -1.84 -16.82
CA LEU A 71 8.25 -1.67 -15.43
C LEU A 71 7.30 -2.38 -14.44
N VAL A 72 5.98 -2.26 -14.66
CA VAL A 72 4.97 -2.96 -13.87
C VAL A 72 5.11 -4.46 -14.02
N LYS A 73 5.28 -4.95 -15.26
CA LYS A 73 5.49 -6.38 -15.52
C LYS A 73 6.71 -6.92 -14.78
N GLU A 74 7.84 -6.22 -14.86
CA GLU A 74 9.08 -6.62 -14.16
C GLU A 74 8.89 -6.67 -12.64
N GLY A 75 8.18 -5.70 -12.06
CA GLY A 75 7.85 -5.70 -10.63
C GLY A 75 6.95 -6.89 -10.24
N CYS A 76 5.95 -7.21 -11.06
CA CYS A 76 5.07 -8.35 -10.82
C CYS A 76 5.80 -9.71 -10.98
N ASP A 77 6.62 -9.86 -12.02
CA ASP A 77 7.38 -11.08 -12.28
C ASP A 77 8.40 -11.38 -11.17
N GLY A 78 8.94 -10.34 -10.53
CA GLY A 78 9.91 -10.44 -9.43
C GLY A 78 9.30 -10.63 -8.03
N ALA A 79 7.97 -10.62 -7.90
CA ALA A 79 7.31 -10.72 -6.60
C ALA A 79 7.34 -12.16 -6.04
N SER A 80 7.52 -12.29 -4.72
CA SER A 80 7.42 -13.55 -3.99
C SER A 80 6.12 -13.64 -3.17
N VAL A 81 5.54 -14.84 -3.08
CA VAL A 81 4.33 -15.10 -2.28
C VAL A 81 4.70 -15.85 -1.01
N GLU A 82 4.36 -15.25 0.14
CA GLU A 82 4.52 -15.86 1.46
C GLU A 82 3.15 -16.05 2.11
N THR A 83 2.94 -17.20 2.76
CA THR A 83 1.66 -17.52 3.42
C THR A 83 1.85 -17.63 4.92
N PHE A 84 1.10 -16.81 5.66
CA PHE A 84 1.10 -16.78 7.12
C PHE A 84 -0.28 -17.20 7.66
N ALA A 85 -0.31 -17.78 8.86
CA ALA A 85 -1.54 -18.17 9.54
C ALA A 85 -1.62 -17.50 10.92
N PHE A 86 -2.79 -16.95 11.28
CA PHE A 86 -3.05 -16.39 12.62
C PHE A 86 -4.48 -16.70 13.13
N PRO A 87 -4.64 -17.18 14.38
CA PRO A 87 -3.59 -17.72 15.24
C PRO A 87 -3.04 -19.01 14.61
N GLY A 88 -1.71 -19.13 14.52
CA GLY A 88 -1.02 -20.11 13.66
C GLY A 88 -1.58 -21.54 13.77
N ALA A 89 -1.86 -22.15 12.61
CA ALA A 89 -2.33 -23.53 12.34
C ALA A 89 -3.51 -24.12 13.16
N ALA A 90 -3.71 -23.74 14.42
CA ALA A 90 -4.76 -24.22 15.31
C ALA A 90 -6.12 -23.53 15.09
N GLY A 91 -6.17 -22.42 14.34
CA GLY A 91 -7.40 -21.65 14.08
C GLY A 91 -8.09 -21.91 12.73
N ILE A 92 -7.55 -22.80 11.87
CA ILE A 92 -8.04 -23.01 10.49
C ILE A 92 -8.98 -24.23 10.38
N ALA A 93 -9.04 -25.10 11.38
CA ALA A 93 -9.82 -26.34 11.32
C ALA A 93 -11.34 -26.16 11.10
N ASP A 94 -11.87 -24.93 11.18
CA ASP A 94 -13.31 -24.66 11.17
C ASP A 94 -13.76 -23.62 10.12
N ARG A 95 -12.90 -23.24 9.16
CA ARG A 95 -13.31 -22.32 8.08
C ARG A 95 -13.63 -23.08 6.80
N GLN A 96 -14.93 -23.25 6.52
CA GLN A 96 -15.39 -23.65 5.18
C GLN A 96 -14.96 -22.60 4.15
N PRO A 97 -14.59 -23.03 2.93
CA PRO A 97 -14.22 -22.11 1.86
C PRO A 97 -15.38 -21.16 1.54
N ILE A 98 -15.06 -19.88 1.34
CA ILE A 98 -15.99 -18.90 0.80
C ILE A 98 -16.03 -19.19 -0.70
N ASP A 99 -17.14 -19.76 -1.16
CA ASP A 99 -17.41 -19.98 -2.59
C ASP A 99 -17.64 -18.60 -3.24
N LEU A 100 -16.92 -18.33 -4.33
CA LEU A 100 -17.07 -17.12 -5.16
C LEU A 100 -17.92 -17.44 -6.39
#